data_AF-A0A554LDG5-F1
#
_entry.id   AF-A0A554LDG5-F1
#
_cell.length_a   1.000
_cell.length_b   1.000
_cell.length_c   1.000
_cell.angle_alpha   90.00
_cell.angle_beta   90.00
_cell.angle_gamma   90.00
#
_symmetry.space_group_name_H-M   'P 1'
#
loop_
_entity.id
_entity.type
_entity.pdbx_description
1 polymer ?
#
loop_
_entity_poly.entity_id
_entity_poly.type
_entity_poly.pdbx_seq_one_letter_code
_entity_poly.pdbx_strand_id
1 'polypeptide(L)'
;MRGARFCSFSLRSKTKSAGFTLVELVVAVFIFTVLTMVAGGSFVSALNLQRRALDIKKVEENGRFVLELMTRELRVANPVNTSNTNCPTSPTNTISFQHPVNGAIQYSLNGTQIQRRVNGVDTIISNPDVEATRLVFCISGNTANDNRQPRVTIVLSLKSGGSAVQAASIDLQTTVSQRVLSD
;
A
#
# COMPACT_ATOMS: atom_id res chain seq x y z
N MET A 1 -40.48 -84.91 13.10
CA MET A 1 -39.63 -83.72 12.91
C MET A 1 -40.53 -82.50 12.82
N ARG A 2 -40.55 -81.64 13.87
CA ARG A 2 -41.39 -80.44 13.93
C ARG A 2 -40.58 -79.23 13.46
N GLY A 3 -41.14 -78.48 12.51
CA GLY A 3 -40.50 -77.33 11.87
C GLY A 3 -40.42 -76.09 12.77
N ALA A 4 -39.36 -75.32 12.56
CA ALA A 4 -39.23 -73.97 13.09
C ALA A 4 -39.53 -72.97 11.95
N ARG A 5 -40.53 -72.11 12.14
CA ARG A 5 -40.80 -70.96 11.27
C ARG A 5 -40.06 -69.76 11.81
N PHE A 6 -39.11 -69.23 11.03
CA PHE A 6 -38.52 -67.91 11.29
C PHE A 6 -39.57 -66.83 11.03
N CYS A 7 -39.82 -65.98 12.02
CA CYS A 7 -40.63 -64.78 11.87
C CYS A 7 -39.71 -63.63 11.46
N SER A 8 -39.86 -63.07 10.25
CA SER A 8 -39.15 -61.87 9.85
C SER A 8 -39.93 -60.64 10.32
N PHE A 9 -39.29 -59.78 11.10
CA PHE A 9 -39.86 -58.54 11.58
C PHE A 9 -39.50 -57.42 10.58
N SER A 10 -40.47 -57.02 9.75
CA SER A 10 -40.33 -55.88 8.85
C SER A 10 -40.76 -54.60 9.59
N LEU A 11 -39.79 -53.73 9.91
CA LEU A 11 -40.04 -52.39 10.43
C LEU A 11 -40.46 -51.46 9.30
N ARG A 12 -41.77 -51.19 9.21
CA ARG A 12 -42.34 -50.25 8.24
C ARG A 12 -42.28 -48.82 8.81
N SER A 13 -41.37 -48.00 8.29
CA SER A 13 -41.33 -46.56 8.60
C SER A 13 -42.57 -45.86 8.04
N LYS A 14 -43.40 -45.26 8.91
CA LYS A 14 -44.46 -44.34 8.48
C LYS A 14 -43.87 -42.96 8.27
N THR A 15 -43.58 -42.60 7.01
CA THR A 15 -43.33 -41.21 6.65
C THR A 15 -44.66 -40.46 6.73
N LYS A 16 -44.84 -39.61 7.74
CA LYS A 16 -45.94 -38.63 7.76
C LYS A 16 -45.59 -37.51 6.78
N SER A 17 -46.27 -37.45 5.65
CA SER A 17 -46.23 -36.27 4.78
C SER A 17 -47.07 -35.16 5.42
N ALA A 18 -46.42 -34.27 6.17
CA ALA A 18 -47.03 -33.04 6.64
C ALA A 18 -46.81 -31.94 5.59
N GLY A 19 -47.87 -31.23 5.23
CA GLY A 19 -47.82 -30.05 4.35
C GLY A 19 -47.68 -28.76 5.17
N PHE A 20 -47.21 -27.69 4.52
CA PHE A 20 -47.11 -26.36 5.12
C PHE A 20 -48.44 -25.63 5.04
N THR A 21 -48.75 -24.83 6.06
CA THR A 21 -49.88 -23.91 6.03
C THR A 21 -49.53 -22.64 5.25
N LEU A 22 -50.55 -21.95 4.72
CA LEU A 22 -50.36 -20.68 4.01
C LEU A 22 -49.74 -19.62 4.93
N VAL A 23 -50.12 -19.60 6.21
CA VAL A 23 -49.59 -18.67 7.21
C VAL A 23 -48.10 -18.91 7.46
N GLU A 24 -47.64 -20.17 7.53
CA GLU A 24 -46.21 -20.49 7.68
C GLU A 24 -45.38 -19.98 6.50
N LEU A 25 -45.89 -20.07 5.26
CA LEU A 25 -45.18 -19.55 4.09
C LEU A 25 -45.03 -18.02 4.15
N VAL A 26 -46.07 -17.29 4.57
CA VAL A 26 -46.01 -15.82 4.69
C VAL A 26 -45.00 -15.40 5.75
N VAL A 27 -45.01 -16.06 6.92
CA VAL A 27 -44.05 -15.79 8.01
C VAL A 27 -42.62 -16.13 7.57
N ALA A 28 -42.42 -17.26 6.89
CA ALA A 28 -41.11 -17.68 6.41
C ALA A 28 -40.52 -16.69 5.39
N VAL A 29 -41.31 -16.22 4.42
CA VAL A 29 -40.86 -15.24 3.43
C VAL A 29 -40.53 -13.91 4.10
N PHE A 30 -41.36 -13.45 5.05
CA PHE A 30 -41.10 -12.22 5.79
C PHE A 30 -39.77 -12.27 6.57
N ILE A 31 -39.50 -13.37 7.28
CA ILE A 31 -38.24 -13.52 8.01
C ILE A 31 -37.05 -13.60 7.04
N PHE A 32 -37.20 -14.33 5.94
CA PHE A 32 -36.14 -14.47 4.94
C PHE A 32 -35.76 -13.13 4.27
N THR A 33 -36.74 -12.30 3.92
CA THR A 33 -36.46 -11.00 3.31
C THR A 33 -35.75 -10.05 4.28
N VAL A 34 -36.14 -10.05 5.56
CA VAL A 34 -35.45 -9.26 6.59
C VAL A 34 -34.00 -9.73 6.75
N LEU A 35 -33.75 -11.03 6.81
CA LEU A 35 -32.40 -11.58 6.96
C LEU A 35 -31.50 -11.28 5.75
N THR A 36 -32.04 -11.42 4.53
CA THR A 36 -31.28 -11.13 3.31
C THR A 36 -30.95 -9.64 3.18
N MET A 37 -31.84 -8.74 3.62
CA MET A 37 -31.56 -7.29 3.65
C MET A 37 -30.40 -6.94 4.59
N VAL A 38 -30.38 -7.52 5.80
CA VAL A 38 -29.30 -7.30 6.77
C VAL A 38 -27.96 -7.85 6.24
N ALA A 39 -27.98 -9.05 5.66
CA ALA A 39 -26.79 -9.64 5.03
C ALA A 39 -26.28 -8.79 3.85
N GLY A 40 -27.19 -8.30 3.00
CA GLY A 40 -26.85 -7.44 1.86
C GLY A 40 -26.20 -6.11 2.27
N GLY A 41 -26.75 -5.43 3.29
CA GLY A 41 -26.16 -4.19 3.81
C GLY A 41 -24.75 -4.39 4.39
N SER A 42 -24.54 -5.51 5.08
CA SER A 42 -23.22 -5.88 5.61
C SER A 42 -22.21 -6.16 4.49
N PHE A 43 -22.64 -6.83 3.43
CA PHE A 43 -21.81 -7.12 2.27
C PHE A 43 -21.34 -5.86 1.53
N VAL A 44 -22.25 -4.90 1.29
CA VAL A 44 -21.88 -3.61 0.67
C VAL A 44 -20.86 -2.85 1.53
N SER A 45 -21.02 -2.88 2.85
CA SER A 45 -20.08 -2.26 3.77
C SER A 45 -18.69 -2.91 3.69
N ALA A 46 -18.64 -4.24 3.62
CA ALA A 46 -17.38 -4.97 3.43
C ALA A 46 -16.68 -4.62 2.11
N LEU A 47 -17.43 -4.45 1.02
CA LEU A 47 -16.86 -4.02 -0.28
C LEU A 47 -16.25 -2.61 -0.20
N ASN A 48 -16.88 -1.69 0.52
CA ASN A 48 -16.34 -0.34 0.71
C ASN A 48 -15.05 -0.36 1.53
N LEU A 49 -14.99 -1.18 2.58
CA LEU A 49 -13.76 -1.39 3.36
C LEU A 49 -12.64 -2.01 2.51
N GLN A 50 -12.98 -2.98 1.66
CA GLN A 50 -12.01 -3.60 0.75
C GLN A 50 -11.43 -2.59 -0.24
N ARG A 51 -12.25 -1.74 -0.85
CA ARG A 51 -11.79 -0.68 -1.76
C ARG A 51 -10.83 0.28 -1.06
N ARG A 52 -11.20 0.76 0.12
CA ARG A 52 -10.32 1.62 0.93
C ARG A 52 -9.00 0.95 1.29
N ALA A 53 -9.03 -0.33 1.65
CA ALA A 53 -7.82 -1.09 1.95
C ALA A 53 -6.90 -1.22 0.72
N LEU A 54 -7.46 -1.39 -0.48
CA LEU A 54 -6.69 -1.42 -1.73
C LEU A 54 -6.03 -0.08 -2.02
N ASP A 55 -6.73 1.04 -1.79
CA ASP A 55 -6.15 2.38 -2.00
C ASP A 55 -4.99 2.65 -1.04
N ILE A 56 -5.13 2.32 0.24
CA ILE A 56 -4.04 2.43 1.24
C ILE A 56 -2.85 1.57 0.81
N LYS A 57 -3.10 0.31 0.45
CA LYS A 57 -2.06 -0.62 0.02
C LYS A 57 -1.30 -0.09 -1.19
N LYS A 58 -2.00 0.46 -2.17
CA LYS A 58 -1.39 1.01 -3.39
C LYS A 58 -0.45 2.18 -3.09
N VAL A 59 -0.89 3.11 -2.23
CA VAL A 59 -0.07 4.26 -1.82
C VAL A 59 1.15 3.80 -1.03
N GLU A 60 0.98 2.84 -0.13
CA GLU A 60 2.08 2.26 0.65
C GLU A 60 3.12 1.54 -0.23
N GLU A 61 2.68 0.66 -1.12
CA GLU A 61 3.56 -0.07 -2.04
C GLU A 61 4.34 0.89 -2.94
N ASN A 62 3.67 1.93 -3.46
CA ASN A 62 4.34 2.93 -4.27
C ASN A 62 5.39 3.73 -3.47
N GLY A 63 5.03 4.19 -2.27
CA GLY A 63 5.96 4.92 -1.40
C GLY A 63 7.17 4.09 -1.00
N ARG A 64 6.95 2.83 -0.60
CA ARG A 64 8.04 1.89 -0.29
C ARG A 64 8.93 1.64 -1.51
N PHE A 65 8.35 1.42 -2.68
CA PHE A 65 9.12 1.22 -3.92
C PHE A 65 10.02 2.41 -4.23
N VAL A 66 9.46 3.63 -4.21
CA VAL A 66 10.21 4.86 -4.49
C VAL A 66 11.34 5.06 -3.47
N LEU A 67 11.04 4.88 -2.18
CA LEU A 67 12.06 5.03 -1.14
C LEU A 67 13.15 3.96 -1.22
N GLU A 68 12.80 2.71 -1.51
CA GLU A 68 13.79 1.64 -1.69
C GLU A 68 14.71 1.94 -2.88
N LEU A 69 14.14 2.42 -3.99
CA LEU A 69 14.93 2.84 -5.15
C LEU A 69 15.87 4.00 -4.80
N MET A 70 15.36 5.07 -4.19
CA MET A 70 16.18 6.23 -3.82
C MET A 70 17.28 5.87 -2.82
N THR A 71 16.94 5.09 -1.78
CA THR A 71 17.91 4.70 -0.74
C THR A 71 18.97 3.77 -1.29
N ARG A 72 18.61 2.83 -2.18
CA ARG A 72 19.57 1.96 -2.85
C ARG A 72 20.57 2.76 -3.68
N GLU A 73 20.10 3.72 -4.47
CA GLU A 73 20.97 4.55 -5.30
C GLU A 73 21.83 5.50 -4.44
N LEU A 74 21.26 6.13 -3.42
CA LEU A 74 21.98 7.04 -2.52
C LEU A 74 23.03 6.32 -1.66
N ARG A 75 22.83 5.05 -1.28
CA ARG A 75 23.77 4.29 -0.45
C ARG A 75 25.12 4.10 -1.14
N VAL A 76 25.10 3.89 -2.46
CA VAL A 76 26.31 3.65 -3.27
C VAL A 76 26.76 4.89 -4.03
N ALA A 77 26.00 5.98 -3.94
CA ALA A 77 26.34 7.23 -4.57
C ALA A 77 27.61 7.82 -3.95
N ASN A 78 28.39 8.48 -4.81
CA ASN A 78 29.45 9.37 -4.38
C ASN A 78 28.86 10.54 -3.57
N PRO A 79 29.69 11.30 -2.83
CA PRO A 79 29.23 12.45 -2.06
C PRO A 79 28.27 13.32 -2.87
N VAL A 80 27.12 13.63 -2.28
CA VAL A 80 26.07 14.39 -2.97
C VAL A 80 26.61 15.76 -3.39
N ASN A 81 26.29 16.24 -4.59
CA ASN A 81 26.76 17.54 -5.05
C ASN A 81 26.03 18.73 -4.38
N THR A 82 25.00 18.46 -3.59
CA THR A 82 24.21 19.44 -2.86
C THR A 82 24.75 19.61 -1.44
N SER A 83 24.92 20.85 -1.00
CA SER A 83 25.40 21.17 0.36
C SER A 83 24.47 20.64 1.45
N ASN A 84 24.98 20.61 2.69
CA ASN A 84 24.16 20.33 3.87
C ASN A 84 22.94 21.24 3.91
N THR A 85 21.81 20.67 4.32
CA THR A 85 20.55 21.40 4.51
C THR A 85 20.29 21.58 6.01
N ASN A 86 19.87 22.77 6.43
CA ASN A 86 19.46 23.02 7.81
C ASN A 86 18.00 22.58 7.99
N CYS A 87 17.74 21.27 8.04
CA CYS A 87 16.39 20.77 8.27
C CYS A 87 15.97 20.89 9.74
N PRO A 88 14.67 21.17 10.02
CA PRO A 88 13.55 21.28 9.07
C PRO A 88 13.39 22.67 8.42
N THR A 89 14.27 23.64 8.72
CA THR A 89 14.15 25.05 8.33
C THR A 89 14.42 25.33 6.84
N SER A 90 15.28 24.54 6.20
CA SER A 90 15.65 24.71 4.79
C SER A 90 15.87 23.36 4.10
N PRO A 91 14.82 22.54 3.94
CA PRO A 91 14.89 21.33 3.14
C PRO A 91 15.08 21.65 1.65
N THR A 92 15.61 20.70 0.89
CA THR A 92 15.59 20.75 -0.57
C THR A 92 14.57 19.78 -1.14
N ASN A 93 13.88 20.14 -2.21
CA ASN A 93 12.93 19.26 -2.91
C ASN A 93 13.59 18.46 -4.05
N THR A 94 14.89 18.71 -4.27
CA THR A 94 15.68 18.09 -5.32
C THR A 94 17.02 17.64 -4.76
N ILE A 95 17.48 16.47 -5.18
CA ILE A 95 18.81 15.95 -4.84
C ILE A 95 19.50 15.45 -6.10
N SER A 96 20.80 15.71 -6.23
CA SER A 96 21.62 15.26 -7.35
C SER A 96 22.95 14.67 -6.87
N PHE A 97 23.33 13.54 -7.44
CA PHE A 97 24.54 12.81 -7.05
C PHE A 97 25.10 12.00 -8.22
N GLN A 98 26.33 11.54 -8.08
CA GLN A 98 26.97 10.65 -9.03
C GLN A 98 26.85 9.20 -8.56
N HIS A 99 26.30 8.35 -9.43
CA HIS A 99 26.21 6.92 -9.20
C HIS A 99 27.30 6.21 -10.01
N PRO A 100 28.05 5.25 -9.44
CA PRO A 100 29.23 4.65 -10.10
C PRO A 100 28.93 3.97 -11.44
N VAL A 101 27.74 3.35 -11.56
CA VAL A 101 27.30 2.67 -12.79
C VAL A 101 26.41 3.55 -13.69
N ASN A 102 25.39 4.19 -13.12
CA ASN A 102 24.34 4.88 -13.87
C ASN A 102 24.71 6.33 -14.24
N GLY A 103 25.82 6.89 -13.73
CA GLY A 103 26.22 8.28 -13.96
C GLY A 103 25.45 9.26 -13.09
N ALA A 104 25.15 10.44 -13.65
CA ALA A 104 24.52 11.53 -12.91
C ALA A 104 23.02 11.23 -12.70
N ILE A 105 22.60 11.13 -11.44
CA ILE A 105 21.20 10.91 -11.06
C ILE A 105 20.67 12.13 -10.33
N GLN A 106 19.43 12.50 -10.63
CA GLN A 106 18.69 13.52 -9.90
C GLN A 106 17.27 13.02 -9.59
N TYR A 107 16.82 13.28 -8.38
CA TYR A 107 15.42 13.11 -7.99
C TYR A 107 14.78 14.45 -7.70
N SER A 108 13.55 14.63 -8.16
CA SER A 108 12.74 15.82 -7.91
C SER A 108 11.26 15.49 -7.93
N LEU A 109 10.47 16.42 -7.40
CA LEU A 109 9.02 16.42 -7.54
C LEU A 109 8.63 17.33 -8.71
N ASN A 110 7.86 16.81 -9.66
CA ASN A 110 7.31 17.56 -10.78
C ASN A 110 5.79 17.51 -10.72
N GLY A 111 5.18 18.62 -10.30
CA GLY A 111 3.76 18.64 -9.95
C GLY A 111 3.46 17.66 -8.81
N THR A 112 2.76 16.58 -9.12
CA THR A 112 2.38 15.50 -8.19
C THR A 112 3.15 14.21 -8.41
N GLN A 113 4.10 14.17 -9.35
CA GLN A 113 4.82 12.96 -9.73
C GLN A 113 6.30 13.06 -9.40
N ILE A 114 6.86 11.93 -8.96
CA ILE A 114 8.27 11.82 -8.62
C ILE A 114 9.03 11.46 -9.88
N GLN A 115 9.99 12.32 -10.22
CA GLN A 115 10.85 12.15 -11.38
C GLN A 115 12.23 11.70 -10.96
N ARG A 116 12.80 10.82 -11.77
CA ARG A 116 14.18 10.37 -11.73
C ARG A 116 14.82 10.74 -13.04
N ARG A 117 15.82 11.61 -13.00
CA ARG A 117 16.63 12.00 -14.15
C ARG A 117 17.94 11.23 -14.14
N VAL A 118 18.27 10.54 -15.23
CA VAL A 118 19.57 9.87 -15.40
C VAL A 118 20.26 10.40 -16.63
N ASN A 119 21.46 10.94 -16.47
CA ASN A 119 22.25 11.52 -17.57
C ASN A 119 21.44 12.49 -18.46
N GLY A 120 20.56 13.28 -17.84
CA GLY A 120 19.70 14.26 -18.52
C GLY A 120 18.35 13.75 -19.01
N VAL A 121 18.06 12.44 -18.92
CA VAL A 121 16.78 11.85 -19.35
C VAL A 121 15.84 11.67 -18.16
N ASP A 122 14.66 12.26 -18.24
CA ASP A 122 13.62 12.16 -17.20
C ASP A 122 12.77 10.90 -17.34
N THR A 123 12.56 10.21 -16.22
CA THR A 123 11.56 9.15 -16.08
C THR A 123 10.69 9.38 -14.86
N ILE A 124 9.39 9.12 -14.99
CA ILE A 124 8.47 9.12 -13.86
C ILE A 124 8.55 7.76 -13.18
N ILE A 125 8.76 7.76 -11.86
CA ILE A 125 8.89 6.52 -11.07
C ILE A 125 7.72 6.29 -10.11
N SER A 126 6.91 7.32 -9.85
CA SER A 126 5.67 7.20 -9.09
C SER A 126 4.54 6.66 -9.98
N ASN A 127 3.57 5.98 -9.37
CA ASN A 127 2.36 5.52 -10.06
C ASN A 127 1.47 6.73 -10.41
N PRO A 128 0.86 6.82 -11.61
CA PRO A 128 -0.01 7.93 -11.98
C PRO A 128 -1.23 8.10 -11.07
N ASP A 129 -1.69 7.02 -10.42
CA ASP A 129 -2.84 7.04 -9.51
C ASP A 129 -2.43 7.35 -8.05
N VAL A 130 -1.16 7.69 -7.81
CA VAL A 130 -0.65 8.11 -6.50
C VAL A 130 0.04 9.45 -6.67
N GLU A 131 -0.42 10.45 -5.92
CA GLU A 131 0.11 11.80 -5.97
C GLU A 131 1.06 12.04 -4.80
N ALA A 132 2.28 12.46 -5.10
CA ALA A 132 3.23 12.95 -4.11
C ALA A 132 2.91 14.41 -3.75
N THR A 133 2.58 14.64 -2.48
CA THR A 133 2.30 15.98 -1.94
C THR A 133 3.54 16.65 -1.37
N ARG A 134 4.50 15.84 -0.92
CA ARG A 134 5.76 16.32 -0.36
C ARG A 134 6.87 15.35 -0.69
N LEU A 135 7.97 15.87 -1.22
CA LEU A 135 9.23 15.16 -1.33
C LEU A 135 10.32 16.15 -0.92
N VAL A 136 10.98 15.86 0.20
CA VAL A 136 12.09 16.67 0.68
C VAL A 136 13.27 15.80 1.09
N PHE A 137 14.45 16.36 0.90
CA PHE A 137 15.73 15.76 1.27
C PHE A 137 16.41 16.65 2.31
N CYS A 138 16.88 16.01 3.36
CA CYS A 138 17.63 16.62 4.44
C CYS A 138 19.03 16.00 4.49
N ILE A 139 20.01 16.78 4.09
CA ILE A 139 21.40 16.38 3.90
C ILE A 139 22.22 16.88 5.07
N SER A 140 23.02 16.00 5.65
CA SER A 140 23.89 16.29 6.78
C SER A 140 25.22 15.55 6.64
N GLY A 141 26.30 16.11 7.19
CA GLY A 141 27.63 15.49 7.13
C GLY A 141 28.25 15.46 5.74
N ASN A 142 27.83 16.35 4.84
CA ASN A 142 28.38 16.53 3.49
C ASN A 142 29.32 17.76 3.41
N THR A 143 29.98 18.10 4.52
CA THR A 143 30.94 19.20 4.59
C THR A 143 32.36 18.66 4.46
N ALA A 144 33.19 19.27 3.60
CA ALA A 144 34.58 18.85 3.45
C ALA A 144 35.32 18.91 4.80
N ASN A 145 36.07 17.86 5.12
CA ASN A 145 36.91 17.74 6.33
C ASN A 145 36.15 17.74 7.68
N ASP A 146 34.85 17.45 7.70
CA ASP A 146 34.08 17.36 8.95
C ASP A 146 34.18 15.98 9.65
N ASN A 147 34.87 15.00 9.03
CA ASN A 147 34.97 13.60 9.46
C ASN A 147 33.62 12.93 9.75
N ARG A 148 32.52 13.44 9.19
CA ARG A 148 31.18 12.86 9.35
C ARG A 148 30.83 12.08 8.09
N GLN A 149 30.14 10.96 8.30
CA GLN A 149 29.55 10.22 7.19
C GLN A 149 28.37 11.04 6.62
N PRO A 150 28.33 11.33 5.30
CA PRO A 150 27.19 11.97 4.67
C PRO A 150 25.92 11.13 4.86
N ARG A 151 24.84 11.78 5.29
CA ARG A 151 23.52 11.18 5.49
C ARG A 151 22.45 12.01 4.81
N VAL A 152 21.54 11.34 4.14
CA VAL A 152 20.37 11.93 3.51
C VAL A 152 19.12 11.35 4.17
N THR A 153 18.31 12.22 4.77
CA THR A 153 16.97 11.87 5.22
C THR A 153 15.97 12.26 4.14
N ILE A 154 15.23 11.30 3.64
CA ILE A 154 14.17 11.47 2.65
C ILE A 154 12.85 11.52 3.42
N VAL A 155 12.05 12.55 3.19
CA VAL A 155 10.68 12.62 3.70
C VAL A 155 9.73 12.70 2.51
N LEU A 156 8.81 11.76 2.46
CA LEU A 156 7.87 11.55 1.37
C LEU A 156 6.45 11.49 1.91
N SER A 157 5.57 12.32 1.38
CA SER A 157 4.14 12.28 1.65
C SER A 157 3.41 11.94 0.34
N LEU A 158 2.58 10.91 0.39
CA LEU A 158 1.79 10.44 -0.75
C LEU A 158 0.31 10.40 -0.41
N LYS A 159 -0.54 10.57 -1.44
CA LYS A 159 -1.98 10.34 -1.36
C LYS A 159 -2.49 9.56 -2.57
N SER A 160 -3.57 8.79 -2.41
CA SER A 160 -4.25 8.13 -3.52
C SER A 160 -4.95 9.17 -4.40
N GLY A 161 -4.86 9.02 -5.73
CA GLY A 161 -5.62 9.83 -6.69
C GLY A 161 -7.12 9.60 -6.52
N GLY A 162 -7.90 10.66 -6.33
CA GLY A 162 -9.34 10.60 -6.07
C GLY A 162 -9.86 11.78 -5.23
N SER A 163 -11.17 11.79 -4.92
CA SER A 163 -11.79 12.84 -4.10
C SER A 163 -11.17 12.92 -2.70
N ALA A 164 -10.82 14.13 -2.27
CA ALA A 164 -10.11 14.41 -1.01
C ALA A 164 -10.78 13.82 0.25
N VAL A 165 -12.09 13.56 0.22
CA VAL A 165 -12.86 13.05 1.37
C VAL A 165 -12.56 11.58 1.70
N GLN A 166 -11.99 10.81 0.76
CA GLN A 166 -11.64 9.39 0.97
C GLN A 166 -10.22 9.03 0.54
N ALA A 167 -9.38 10.03 0.26
CA ALA A 167 -8.01 9.77 -0.17
C ALA A 167 -7.20 9.09 0.95
N ALA A 168 -6.62 7.95 0.66
CA ALA A 168 -5.62 7.33 1.51
C ALA A 168 -4.35 8.17 1.47
N SER A 169 -3.77 8.52 2.61
CA SER A 169 -2.52 9.26 2.71
C SER A 169 -1.51 8.52 3.59
N ILE A 170 -0.23 8.64 3.25
CA ILE A 170 0.86 8.11 4.06
C ILE A 170 2.03 9.09 4.08
N ASP A 171 2.66 9.20 5.25
CA ASP A 171 3.92 9.91 5.45
C ASP A 171 5.01 8.89 5.75
N LEU A 172 6.06 8.90 4.94
CA LEU A 172 7.20 8.01 5.06
C LEU A 172 8.47 8.84 5.21
N GLN A 173 9.35 8.37 6.10
CA GLN A 173 10.65 8.97 6.30
C GLN A 173 11.70 7.88 6.43
N THR A 174 12.83 8.06 5.75
CA THR A 174 13.97 7.15 5.84
C THR A 174 15.28 7.93 5.81
N THR A 175 16.31 7.43 6.48
CA THR A 175 17.65 8.04 6.49
C THR A 175 18.65 7.05 5.94
N VAL A 176 19.42 7.47 4.95
CA VAL A 176 20.49 6.68 4.34
C VAL A 176 21.83 7.35 4.56
N SER A 177 22.81 6.61 5.08
CA SER A 177 24.21 7.00 5.04
C SER A 177 24.81 6.58 3.70
N GLN A 178 25.51 7.49 3.04
CA GLN A 178 26.28 7.14 1.85
C GLN A 178 27.46 6.24 2.24
N ARG A 179 28.00 5.44 1.34
CA ARG A 179 29.27 4.74 1.53
C ARG A 179 30.36 5.58 0.88
N VAL A 180 31.27 6.13 1.68
CA VAL A 180 32.48 6.74 1.12
C VAL A 180 33.37 5.59 0.67
N LEU A 181 33.62 5.50 -0.64
CA LEU A 181 34.69 4.68 -1.18
C LEU A 181 35.93 5.55 -1.13
N SER A 182 36.87 5.22 -0.23
CA SER A 182 38.22 5.76 -0.29
C SER A 182 38.91 5.14 -1.51
N ASP A 183 39.28 5.97 -2.49
CA ASP A 183 40.24 5.60 -3.53
C ASP A 183 41.65 5.42 -2.93
#